data_AF-A0A7Y7NGV6-F1
#
_entry.id   AF-A0A7Y7NGV6-F1
#
_cell.length_a   1.000
_cell.length_b   1.000
_cell.length_c   1.000
_cell.angle_alpha   90.00
_cell.angle_beta   90.00
_cell.angle_gamma   90.00
#
_symmetry.space_group_name_H-M   'P 1'
#
loop_
_entity.id
_entity.type
_entity.pdbx_description
1 polymer ?
#
loop_
_entity_poly.entity_id
_entity_poly.type
_entity_poly.pdbx_seq_one_letter_code
_entity_poly.pdbx_strand_id
1 'polypeptide(L)'
;MKTITTGIGIILFVGLILTSSTHAQLTLTCESGNKTNETSACWDLETVSYVNDNLAITGSYSVQSNLLTNPLPTACFIKTPWMKMGSGNITFKAKLSAANGTTRGIIFSYIAYEPLNPPYYEATPVIFDSTKWSSINTNQKTISSTIPTSIANSDKVYKIRISFVGTGGDSRIYGDDFVIPGNYWSNSANNCSPLLTIQDTDNDGVEDIQDAFPNNPYRANKYFFPIQNHFSSLAFEDLWPAKGDFDFNDVVVDYNSEVISDVENQVVEIDYQFKVRAIGASFKNGFGFELTNINPNSIRNVTGAIIKPGSIYSIAANGTENGQTSATIIAIGNVYDVLPYPGGNTTGVNTTLGAPYSTPQIINIKVSFIENGVAGSSGPVNISQLGSNTFNPFIIVNQNRGREVHLADHKPTSLANTALFGTLQDDSNPGIGRYYRTKTNLPWAINTYQSFQYPIEKTEITKAYLKLIDWVISNGTQYNDWDSNTAYRVNSYIFNH
;
A
#
# COMPACT_ATOMS: atom_id res chain seq x y z
N MET A 1 -58.65 45.29 32.70
CA MET A 1 -59.89 44.95 31.95
C MET A 1 -59.46 44.26 30.66
N LYS A 2 -59.89 43.01 30.47
CA LYS A 2 -59.80 42.17 29.26
C LYS A 2 -58.41 41.79 28.69
N THR A 3 -58.01 40.59 29.09
CA THR A 3 -57.28 39.59 28.30
C THR A 3 -57.96 39.33 26.96
N ILE A 4 -57.21 39.25 25.86
CA ILE A 4 -57.65 38.59 24.62
C ILE A 4 -56.53 37.67 24.13
N THR A 5 -56.79 36.39 24.28
CA THR A 5 -56.11 35.25 23.66
C THR A 5 -56.62 35.12 22.22
N THR A 6 -55.74 34.98 21.24
CA THR A 6 -56.12 34.49 19.90
C THR A 6 -55.27 33.27 19.57
N GLY A 7 -55.92 32.10 19.64
CA GLY A 7 -55.43 30.87 19.03
C GLY A 7 -55.92 30.80 17.58
N ILE A 8 -55.04 30.39 16.69
CA ILE A 8 -55.41 29.95 15.34
C ILE A 8 -54.96 28.49 15.23
N GLY A 9 -55.94 27.60 15.16
CA GLY A 9 -55.75 26.16 15.02
C GLY A 9 -55.29 25.81 13.62
N ILE A 10 -54.24 25.00 13.53
CA ILE A 10 -53.83 24.33 12.30
C ILE A 10 -54.59 23.00 12.25
N ILE A 11 -55.44 22.89 11.24
CA ILE A 11 -56.20 21.69 10.87
C ILE A 11 -55.21 20.66 10.34
N LEU A 12 -55.16 19.49 10.98
CA LEU A 12 -54.38 18.33 10.55
C LEU A 12 -55.14 17.64 9.40
N PHE A 13 -54.71 17.86 8.16
CA PHE A 13 -55.12 17.01 7.03
C PHE A 13 -54.17 15.81 6.98
N VAL A 14 -54.69 14.63 7.32
CA VAL A 14 -54.02 13.34 7.08
C VAL A 14 -54.10 13.06 5.58
N GLY A 15 -53.07 13.50 4.85
CA GLY A 15 -52.84 13.08 3.47
C GLY A 15 -52.11 11.75 3.45
N LEU A 16 -52.81 10.70 3.02
CA LEU A 16 -52.20 9.41 2.67
C LEU A 16 -51.33 9.63 1.43
N ILE A 17 -50.05 9.97 1.62
CA ILE A 17 -49.08 10.03 0.53
C ILE A 17 -48.72 8.58 0.18
N LEU A 18 -49.36 8.05 -0.84
CA LEU A 18 -48.85 6.89 -1.59
C LEU A 18 -47.51 7.31 -2.19
N THR A 19 -46.41 6.97 -1.52
CA THR A 19 -45.07 7.12 -2.08
C THR A 19 -44.90 6.06 -3.16
N SER A 20 -45.33 6.35 -4.40
CA SER A 20 -44.81 5.64 -5.56
C SER A 20 -43.33 6.01 -5.66
N SER A 21 -42.44 5.14 -5.18
CA SER A 21 -41.01 5.26 -5.41
C SER A 21 -40.77 5.23 -6.91
N THR A 22 -40.60 6.39 -7.54
CA THR A 22 -40.12 6.45 -8.94
C THR A 22 -38.69 5.92 -8.91
N HIS A 23 -38.51 4.66 -9.30
CA HIS A 23 -37.17 4.10 -9.46
C HIS A 23 -36.44 4.90 -10.54
N ALA A 24 -35.14 5.15 -10.33
CA ALA A 24 -34.32 5.82 -11.34
C ALA A 24 -34.37 5.04 -12.66
N GLN A 25 -34.39 5.77 -13.77
CA GLN A 25 -34.46 5.22 -15.12
C GLN A 25 -33.52 5.98 -16.04
N LEU A 26 -32.83 5.26 -16.91
CA LEU A 26 -32.09 5.84 -18.03
C LEU A 26 -33.00 5.91 -19.25
N THR A 27 -32.99 7.05 -19.94
CA THR A 27 -33.79 7.27 -21.13
C THR A 27 -32.94 7.63 -22.34
N LEU A 28 -33.37 7.20 -23.52
CA LEU A 28 -32.92 7.70 -24.81
C LEU A 28 -34.15 8.10 -25.61
N THR A 29 -34.43 9.41 -25.66
CA THR A 29 -35.59 9.98 -26.35
C THR A 29 -35.33 10.28 -27.82
N CYS A 30 -34.11 10.05 -28.32
CA CYS A 30 -33.70 10.30 -29.70
C CYS A 30 -33.72 11.76 -30.19
N GLU A 31 -34.33 12.68 -29.45
CA GLU A 31 -34.56 14.08 -29.85
C GLU A 31 -33.30 14.92 -30.12
N SER A 32 -32.11 14.45 -29.73
CA SER A 32 -30.87 15.13 -30.12
C SER A 32 -30.64 15.06 -31.64
N GLY A 33 -31.19 14.04 -32.31
CA GLY A 33 -30.96 13.74 -33.72
C GLY A 33 -29.48 13.49 -34.06
N ASN A 34 -28.61 13.40 -33.06
CA ASN A 34 -27.17 13.49 -33.22
C ASN A 34 -26.45 12.40 -32.44
N LYS A 35 -25.94 11.42 -33.18
CA LYS A 35 -25.19 10.28 -32.62
C LYS A 35 -23.98 10.72 -31.80
N THR A 36 -23.32 11.82 -32.14
CA THR A 36 -22.16 12.34 -31.39
C THR A 36 -22.54 12.76 -29.97
N ASN A 37 -23.73 13.34 -29.78
CA ASN A 37 -24.22 13.71 -28.45
C ASN A 37 -24.47 12.46 -27.61
N GLU A 38 -25.09 11.43 -28.20
CA GLU A 38 -25.34 10.17 -27.49
C GLU A 38 -24.07 9.40 -27.16
N THR A 39 -23.09 9.38 -28.07
CA THR A 39 -21.79 8.77 -27.79
C THR A 39 -21.04 9.53 -26.70
N SER A 40 -21.20 10.86 -26.61
CA SER A 40 -20.64 11.66 -25.51
C SER A 40 -21.32 11.36 -24.16
N ALA A 41 -22.57 10.92 -24.20
CA ALA A 41 -23.31 10.37 -23.07
C ALA A 41 -23.12 8.84 -22.90
N CYS A 42 -22.11 8.26 -23.56
CA CYS A 42 -21.71 6.85 -23.47
C CYS A 42 -22.68 5.82 -24.06
N TRP A 43 -23.65 6.24 -24.86
CA TRP A 43 -24.43 5.32 -25.68
C TRP A 43 -23.62 4.83 -26.87
N ASP A 44 -23.82 3.57 -27.24
CA ASP A 44 -23.20 2.97 -28.41
C ASP A 44 -24.28 2.57 -29.43
N LEU A 45 -24.31 3.29 -30.55
CA LEU A 45 -25.31 3.17 -31.61
C LEU A 45 -24.68 2.54 -32.86
N GLU A 46 -24.43 1.24 -32.83
CA GLU A 46 -23.71 0.56 -33.91
C GLU A 46 -24.60 0.35 -35.14
N THR A 47 -24.17 0.88 -36.29
CA THR A 47 -24.92 0.86 -37.56
C THR A 47 -26.40 1.31 -37.42
N VAL A 48 -26.64 2.30 -36.57
CA VAL A 48 -27.93 2.99 -36.36
C VAL A 48 -27.78 4.45 -36.77
N SER A 49 -28.79 4.98 -37.46
CA SER A 49 -28.89 6.39 -37.87
C SER A 49 -30.10 7.07 -37.24
N TYR A 50 -30.24 8.39 -37.43
CA TYR A 50 -31.45 9.15 -37.05
C TYR A 50 -32.31 9.44 -38.26
N VAL A 51 -33.63 9.45 -38.05
CA VAL A 51 -34.64 9.95 -39.00
C VAL A 51 -35.43 11.07 -38.34
N ASN A 52 -35.96 11.99 -39.16
CA ASN A 52 -36.62 13.22 -38.72
C ASN A 52 -38.16 13.11 -38.68
N ASP A 53 -38.83 14.23 -38.37
CA ASP A 53 -40.26 14.42 -38.10
C ASP A 53 -41.22 13.66 -39.03
N ASN A 54 -40.87 13.50 -40.32
CA ASN A 54 -41.72 12.81 -41.29
C ASN A 54 -41.76 11.28 -41.08
N LEU A 55 -40.77 10.74 -40.38
CA LEU A 55 -40.59 9.30 -40.13
C LEU A 55 -40.49 8.98 -38.64
N ALA A 56 -40.25 9.98 -37.79
CA ALA A 56 -40.17 9.85 -36.35
C ALA A 56 -41.44 9.22 -35.76
N ILE A 57 -41.29 8.60 -34.59
CA ILE A 57 -42.35 7.95 -33.83
C ILE A 57 -42.90 8.94 -32.82
N THR A 58 -42.05 9.65 -32.11
CA THR A 58 -42.40 10.73 -31.19
C THR A 58 -41.42 11.89 -31.42
N GLY A 59 -41.89 13.11 -31.15
CA GLY A 59 -41.09 14.32 -31.34
C GLY A 59 -40.50 14.48 -32.75
N SER A 60 -39.24 14.91 -32.80
CA SER A 60 -38.56 15.34 -34.03
C SER A 60 -37.66 14.26 -34.60
N TYR A 61 -37.13 13.37 -33.77
CA TYR A 61 -36.17 12.37 -34.21
C TYR A 61 -36.42 11.00 -33.60
N SER A 62 -36.24 9.96 -34.41
CA SER A 62 -36.18 8.57 -33.94
C SER A 62 -34.93 7.89 -34.48
N VAL A 63 -34.48 6.83 -33.81
CA VAL A 63 -33.43 5.98 -34.37
C VAL A 63 -33.97 5.11 -35.49
N GLN A 64 -33.12 4.80 -36.46
CA GLN A 64 -33.37 3.95 -37.60
C GLN A 64 -32.28 2.88 -37.67
N SER A 65 -32.70 1.62 -37.70
CA SER A 65 -31.79 0.50 -37.94
C SER A 65 -31.25 0.52 -39.38
N ASN A 66 -30.16 -0.21 -39.62
CA ASN A 66 -29.81 -0.61 -40.98
C ASN A 66 -30.89 -1.52 -41.61
N LEU A 67 -30.76 -1.80 -42.90
CA LEU A 67 -31.53 -2.81 -43.61
C LEU A 67 -31.55 -4.12 -42.83
N LEU A 68 -32.74 -4.64 -42.54
CA LEU A 68 -32.93 -5.85 -41.74
C LEU A 68 -32.71 -7.10 -42.58
N THR A 69 -31.47 -7.27 -43.03
CA THR A 69 -30.99 -8.37 -43.88
C THR A 69 -29.99 -9.28 -43.17
N ASN A 70 -29.55 -8.89 -41.96
CA ASN A 70 -28.62 -9.65 -41.14
C ASN A 70 -29.29 -10.14 -39.84
N PRO A 71 -29.25 -11.46 -39.54
CA PRO A 71 -29.81 -11.99 -38.30
C PRO A 71 -28.85 -11.88 -37.10
N LEU A 72 -27.60 -11.44 -37.29
CA LEU A 72 -26.59 -11.36 -36.23
C LEU A 72 -26.89 -10.19 -35.27
N PRO A 73 -26.93 -10.42 -33.94
CA PRO A 73 -27.16 -9.36 -32.95
C PRO A 73 -26.07 -8.26 -32.92
N THR A 74 -24.90 -8.53 -33.49
CA THR A 74 -23.78 -7.58 -33.56
C THR A 74 -23.85 -6.65 -34.77
N ALA A 75 -24.78 -6.87 -35.71
CA ALA A 75 -24.80 -6.16 -36.99
C ALA A 75 -25.46 -4.77 -36.92
N CYS A 76 -26.40 -4.55 -36.00
CA CYS A 76 -27.09 -3.28 -35.80
C CYS A 76 -27.72 -3.26 -34.41
N PHE A 77 -27.28 -2.37 -33.53
CA PHE A 77 -27.77 -2.33 -32.15
C PHE A 77 -27.66 -0.95 -31.51
N ILE A 78 -28.37 -0.80 -30.40
CA ILE A 78 -28.16 0.26 -29.41
C ILE A 78 -27.71 -0.41 -28.13
N LYS A 79 -26.67 0.13 -27.51
CA LYS A 79 -26.15 -0.35 -26.23
C LYS A 79 -26.06 0.81 -25.25
N THR A 80 -26.55 0.58 -24.04
CA THR A 80 -26.54 1.58 -22.96
C THR A 80 -25.12 1.90 -22.50
N PRO A 81 -24.92 3.03 -21.82
CA PRO A 81 -23.83 3.20 -20.86
C PRO A 81 -23.80 2.07 -19.83
N TRP A 82 -22.71 1.95 -19.07
CA TRP A 82 -22.70 1.17 -17.82
C TRP A 82 -23.74 1.71 -16.86
N MET A 83 -24.48 0.79 -16.24
CA MET A 83 -25.59 1.10 -15.35
C MET A 83 -25.61 0.16 -14.14
N LYS A 84 -26.15 0.67 -13.01
CA LYS A 84 -26.68 -0.14 -11.92
C LYS A 84 -28.13 -0.48 -12.26
N MET A 85 -28.40 -1.73 -12.60
CA MET A 85 -29.70 -2.15 -13.12
C MET A 85 -30.79 -2.04 -12.06
N GLY A 86 -31.93 -1.45 -12.42
CA GLY A 86 -33.15 -1.54 -11.62
C GLY A 86 -33.90 -2.85 -11.88
N SER A 87 -35.10 -2.95 -11.32
CA SER A 87 -36.07 -4.00 -11.65
C SER A 87 -37.20 -3.44 -12.51
N GLY A 88 -37.94 -4.31 -13.22
CA GLY A 88 -39.04 -3.92 -14.10
C GLY A 88 -38.77 -4.25 -15.57
N ASN A 89 -39.36 -3.46 -16.46
CA ASN A 89 -39.30 -3.70 -17.91
C ASN A 89 -38.50 -2.61 -18.62
N ILE A 90 -37.65 -3.02 -19.55
CA ILE A 90 -37.14 -2.16 -20.61
C ILE A 90 -38.29 -1.93 -21.60
N THR A 91 -38.60 -0.66 -21.90
CA THR A 91 -39.69 -0.32 -22.82
C THR A 91 -39.25 0.71 -23.86
N PHE A 92 -39.84 0.63 -25.06
CA PHE A 92 -39.68 1.63 -26.13
C PHE A 92 -40.77 1.44 -27.20
N LYS A 93 -40.95 2.41 -28.09
CA LYS A 93 -41.85 2.31 -29.25
C LYS A 93 -41.06 1.91 -30.49
N ALA A 94 -41.62 1.05 -31.32
CA ALA A 94 -40.99 0.66 -32.58
C ALA A 94 -42.00 0.48 -33.72
N LYS A 95 -41.60 0.78 -34.96
CA LYS A 95 -42.38 0.49 -36.18
C LYS A 95 -41.46 0.08 -37.34
N LEU A 96 -41.98 -0.65 -38.32
CA LEU A 96 -41.23 -0.99 -39.53
C LEU A 96 -41.38 0.11 -40.59
N SER A 97 -40.33 0.34 -41.37
CA SER A 97 -40.37 1.27 -42.50
C SER A 97 -41.17 0.74 -43.70
N ALA A 98 -41.25 -0.59 -43.86
CA ALA A 98 -41.99 -1.25 -44.93
C ALA A 98 -42.52 -2.62 -44.48
N ALA A 99 -43.65 -3.04 -45.03
CA ALA A 99 -44.26 -4.33 -44.73
C ALA A 99 -43.68 -5.47 -45.61
N ASN A 100 -42.35 -5.63 -45.63
CA ASN A 100 -41.68 -6.65 -46.43
C ASN A 100 -40.51 -7.35 -45.70
N GLY A 101 -40.03 -8.44 -46.29
CA GLY A 101 -38.97 -9.30 -45.78
C GLY A 101 -39.46 -10.62 -45.20
N THR A 102 -38.53 -11.40 -44.65
CA THR A 102 -38.78 -12.75 -44.14
C THR A 102 -38.85 -12.78 -42.62
N THR A 103 -37.89 -12.14 -41.94
CA THR A 103 -37.88 -12.05 -40.47
C THR A 103 -37.58 -10.63 -40.01
N ARG A 104 -38.22 -10.20 -38.92
CA ARG A 104 -37.98 -8.90 -38.26
C ARG A 104 -38.06 -9.12 -36.76
N GLY A 105 -37.05 -8.64 -36.03
CA GLY A 105 -37.04 -8.82 -34.60
C GLY A 105 -36.07 -7.90 -33.87
N ILE A 106 -36.21 -7.94 -32.56
CA ILE A 106 -35.38 -7.27 -31.58
C ILE A 106 -34.84 -8.34 -30.64
N ILE A 107 -33.55 -8.29 -30.33
CA ILE A 107 -32.91 -9.17 -29.36
C ILE A 107 -32.36 -8.33 -28.22
N PHE A 108 -32.63 -8.74 -26.98
CA PHE A 108 -32.12 -8.12 -25.78
C PHE A 108 -30.99 -8.96 -25.19
N SER A 109 -29.86 -8.32 -24.90
CA SER A 109 -28.74 -8.93 -24.19
C SER A 109 -28.29 -8.04 -23.05
N TYR A 110 -27.81 -8.63 -21.96
CA TYR A 110 -27.03 -7.89 -20.96
C TYR A 110 -25.55 -8.25 -21.09
N ILE A 111 -24.70 -7.33 -20.67
CA ILE A 111 -23.24 -7.44 -20.73
C ILE A 111 -22.71 -7.04 -19.35
N ALA A 112 -22.06 -7.97 -18.66
CA ALA A 112 -21.42 -7.69 -17.37
C ALA A 112 -20.07 -7.00 -17.56
N TYR A 113 -19.64 -6.26 -16.55
CA TYR A 113 -18.29 -5.70 -16.48
C TYR A 113 -17.24 -6.79 -16.28
N GLU A 114 -16.17 -6.72 -17.08
CA GLU A 114 -15.03 -7.64 -17.04
C GLU A 114 -13.72 -6.81 -16.98
N PRO A 115 -13.12 -6.63 -15.79
CA PRO A 115 -11.94 -5.77 -15.62
C PRO A 115 -10.72 -6.26 -16.41
N LEU A 116 -10.65 -7.55 -16.73
CA LEU A 116 -9.52 -8.15 -17.46
C LEU A 116 -9.65 -8.07 -18.99
N ASN A 117 -10.65 -7.35 -19.52
CA ASN A 117 -10.87 -7.20 -20.96
C ASN A 117 -10.73 -5.73 -21.46
N PRO A 118 -9.59 -5.05 -21.25
CA PRO A 118 -9.37 -3.70 -21.78
C PRO A 118 -9.30 -3.72 -23.32
N PRO A 119 -9.71 -2.64 -24.01
CA PRO A 119 -10.19 -1.37 -23.46
C PRO A 119 -11.70 -1.31 -23.19
N TYR A 120 -12.45 -2.36 -23.53
CA TYR A 120 -13.92 -2.31 -23.54
C TYR A 120 -14.56 -2.72 -22.21
N TYR A 121 -13.86 -3.56 -21.44
CA TYR A 121 -14.27 -4.11 -20.16
C TYR A 121 -15.63 -4.82 -20.19
N GLU A 122 -15.97 -5.40 -21.34
CA GLU A 122 -17.25 -6.07 -21.60
C GLU A 122 -17.06 -7.59 -21.57
N ALA A 123 -17.87 -8.29 -20.76
CA ALA A 123 -17.98 -9.75 -20.83
C ALA A 123 -18.71 -10.19 -22.11
N THR A 124 -18.82 -11.51 -22.34
CA THR A 124 -19.63 -12.04 -23.45
C THR A 124 -21.11 -11.67 -23.25
N PRO A 125 -21.80 -11.04 -24.23
CA PRO A 125 -23.21 -10.69 -24.10
C PRO A 125 -24.11 -11.92 -23.90
N VAL A 126 -25.00 -11.86 -22.92
CA VAL A 126 -25.98 -12.91 -22.61
C VAL A 126 -27.35 -12.48 -23.12
N ILE A 127 -27.90 -13.20 -24.09
CA ILE A 127 -29.27 -12.97 -24.60
C ILE A 127 -30.27 -13.43 -23.53
N PHE A 128 -31.21 -12.56 -23.19
CA PHE A 128 -32.25 -12.89 -22.20
C PHE A 128 -33.68 -12.79 -22.73
N ASP A 129 -33.91 -12.08 -23.83
CA ASP A 129 -35.22 -11.99 -24.45
C ASP A 129 -35.13 -11.64 -25.94
N SER A 130 -36.21 -11.89 -26.68
CA SER A 130 -36.35 -11.44 -28.06
C SER A 130 -37.82 -11.22 -28.44
N THR A 131 -38.07 -10.20 -29.25
CA THR A 131 -39.39 -9.93 -29.83
C THR A 131 -39.32 -10.11 -31.34
N LYS A 132 -40.29 -10.83 -31.93
CA LYS A 132 -40.40 -11.00 -33.39
C LYS A 132 -41.70 -10.37 -33.89
N TRP A 133 -41.69 -9.82 -35.10
CA TRP A 133 -42.93 -9.45 -35.77
C TRP A 133 -43.62 -10.71 -36.28
N SER A 134 -44.69 -11.13 -35.61
CA SER A 134 -45.53 -12.26 -36.02
C SER A 134 -46.23 -12.03 -37.36
N SER A 135 -46.65 -10.80 -37.62
CA SER A 135 -47.06 -10.30 -38.94
C SER A 135 -46.21 -9.08 -39.30
N ILE A 136 -45.59 -9.12 -40.48
CA ILE A 136 -44.76 -8.01 -40.97
C ILE A 136 -45.69 -6.90 -41.47
N ASN A 137 -45.76 -5.81 -40.71
CA ASN A 137 -46.57 -4.62 -40.99
C ASN A 137 -45.85 -3.38 -40.45
N THR A 138 -46.32 -2.20 -40.83
CA THR A 138 -45.73 -0.90 -40.45
C THR A 138 -46.38 -0.28 -39.21
N ASN A 139 -47.27 -1.00 -38.52
CA ASN A 139 -47.92 -0.47 -37.33
C ASN A 139 -46.90 -0.32 -36.20
N GLN A 140 -47.03 0.79 -35.48
CA GLN A 140 -46.29 1.01 -34.25
C GLN A 140 -46.67 -0.02 -33.18
N LYS A 141 -45.67 -0.46 -32.42
CA LYS A 141 -45.82 -1.34 -31.27
C LYS A 141 -45.01 -0.77 -30.10
N THR A 142 -45.55 -0.92 -28.90
CA THR A 142 -44.73 -0.80 -27.69
C THR A 142 -44.02 -2.11 -27.47
N ILE A 143 -42.70 -2.05 -27.42
CA ILE A 143 -41.83 -3.18 -27.08
C ILE A 143 -41.60 -3.13 -25.57
N SER A 144 -41.68 -4.29 -24.92
CA SER A 144 -41.46 -4.43 -23.49
C SER A 144 -40.74 -5.75 -23.23
N SER A 145 -39.65 -5.70 -22.47
CA SER A 145 -38.86 -6.86 -22.08
C SER A 145 -38.51 -6.78 -20.60
N THR A 146 -38.75 -7.86 -19.84
CA THR A 146 -38.50 -7.90 -18.40
C THR A 146 -37.02 -8.09 -18.10
N ILE A 147 -36.47 -7.26 -17.22
CA ILE A 147 -35.09 -7.40 -16.75
C ILE A 147 -34.95 -8.72 -15.97
N PRO A 148 -33.98 -9.58 -16.30
CA PRO A 148 -33.75 -10.84 -15.59
C PRO A 148 -33.48 -10.60 -14.10
N THR A 149 -34.04 -11.46 -13.24
CA THR A 149 -33.82 -11.39 -11.78
C THR A 149 -32.34 -11.56 -11.40
N SER A 150 -31.53 -12.18 -12.25
CA SER A 150 -30.08 -12.33 -12.05
C SER A 150 -29.30 -11.02 -12.13
N ILE A 151 -29.86 -9.98 -12.77
CA ILE A 151 -29.23 -8.67 -12.91
C ILE A 151 -30.05 -7.54 -12.28
N ALA A 152 -31.34 -7.75 -12.03
CA ALA A 152 -32.22 -6.74 -11.44
C ALA A 152 -31.77 -6.35 -10.02
N ASN A 153 -31.64 -5.04 -9.75
CA ASN A 153 -31.19 -4.49 -8.46
C ASN A 153 -29.85 -5.07 -7.97
N SER A 154 -28.98 -5.51 -8.88
CA SER A 154 -27.67 -6.06 -8.54
C SER A 154 -26.66 -4.96 -8.21
N ASP A 155 -25.73 -5.25 -7.29
CA ASP A 155 -24.58 -4.38 -7.00
C ASP A 155 -23.53 -4.40 -8.12
N LYS A 156 -23.66 -5.28 -9.11
CA LYS A 156 -22.78 -5.28 -10.29
C LYS A 156 -23.26 -4.28 -11.33
N VAL A 157 -22.36 -3.88 -12.22
CA VAL A 157 -22.65 -2.95 -13.31
C VAL A 157 -22.80 -3.69 -14.64
N TYR A 158 -23.78 -3.27 -15.44
CA TYR A 158 -24.14 -3.92 -16.70
C TYR A 158 -24.39 -2.89 -17.79
N LYS A 159 -24.27 -3.35 -19.05
CA LYS A 159 -24.86 -2.70 -20.21
C LYS A 159 -26.01 -3.55 -20.75
N ILE A 160 -27.02 -2.90 -21.33
CA ILE A 160 -28.07 -3.56 -22.10
C ILE A 160 -27.83 -3.28 -23.58
N ARG A 161 -27.80 -4.34 -24.40
CA ARG A 161 -27.75 -4.27 -25.86
C ARG A 161 -29.11 -4.66 -26.44
N ILE A 162 -29.67 -3.76 -27.23
CA ILE A 162 -30.92 -3.93 -27.98
C ILE A 162 -30.55 -4.03 -29.46
N SER A 163 -30.64 -5.22 -30.02
CA SER A 163 -30.18 -5.52 -31.39
C SER A 163 -31.36 -5.60 -32.36
N PHE A 164 -31.25 -4.98 -33.52
CA PHE A 164 -32.27 -5.01 -34.58
C PHE A 164 -31.86 -6.03 -35.64
N VAL A 165 -32.66 -7.07 -35.83
CA VAL A 165 -32.30 -8.22 -36.67
C VAL A 165 -33.38 -8.56 -37.69
N GLY A 166 -32.97 -9.12 -38.82
CA GLY A 166 -33.90 -9.63 -39.81
C GLY A 166 -33.23 -10.28 -41.02
N THR A 167 -34.06 -10.80 -41.92
CA THR A 167 -33.63 -11.40 -43.19
C THR A 167 -34.60 -11.02 -44.31
N GLY A 168 -34.07 -10.85 -45.54
CA GLY A 168 -34.84 -10.55 -46.75
C GLY A 168 -35.51 -9.18 -46.77
N GLY A 169 -35.82 -8.67 -47.96
CA GLY A 169 -36.48 -7.36 -48.15
C GLY A 169 -35.59 -6.16 -47.78
N ASP A 170 -36.18 -4.97 -47.70
CA ASP A 170 -35.49 -3.70 -47.48
C ASP A 170 -36.04 -2.86 -46.31
N SER A 171 -36.93 -3.44 -45.50
CA SER A 171 -37.44 -2.78 -44.30
C SER A 171 -36.36 -2.53 -43.25
N ARG A 172 -36.57 -1.45 -42.49
CA ARG A 172 -35.83 -1.05 -41.29
C ARG A 172 -36.77 -1.02 -40.09
N ILE A 173 -36.21 -0.96 -38.89
CA ILE A 173 -36.94 -0.64 -37.66
C ILE A 173 -36.65 0.82 -37.31
N TYR A 174 -37.71 1.58 -37.07
CA TYR A 174 -37.65 2.83 -36.33
C TYR A 174 -37.91 2.54 -34.86
N GLY A 175 -37.12 3.13 -33.96
CA GLY A 175 -37.24 2.97 -32.52
C GLY A 175 -37.22 4.32 -31.82
N ASP A 176 -37.94 4.46 -30.71
CA ASP A 176 -38.02 5.72 -29.97
C ASP A 176 -38.48 5.55 -28.52
N ASP A 177 -38.27 6.58 -27.70
CA ASP A 177 -38.67 6.62 -26.28
C ASP A 177 -38.14 5.42 -25.48
N PHE A 178 -36.84 5.13 -25.54
CA PHE A 178 -36.25 4.04 -24.77
C PHE A 178 -36.20 4.39 -23.29
N VAL A 179 -36.68 3.48 -22.46
CA VAL A 179 -36.66 3.56 -21.00
C VAL A 179 -36.08 2.27 -20.44
N ILE A 180 -34.96 2.38 -19.73
CA ILE A 180 -34.26 1.27 -19.07
C ILE A 180 -34.24 1.55 -17.57
N PRO A 181 -34.91 0.73 -16.73
CA PRO A 181 -34.84 0.86 -15.28
C PRO A 181 -33.41 0.71 -14.74
N GLY A 182 -32.95 1.69 -13.95
CA GLY A 182 -31.61 1.71 -13.37
C GLY A 182 -30.97 3.11 -13.32
N ASN A 183 -29.80 3.17 -12.71
CA ASN A 183 -29.00 4.39 -12.61
C ASN A 183 -27.87 4.38 -13.64
N TYR A 184 -27.61 5.54 -14.25
CA TYR A 184 -26.42 5.78 -15.06
C TYR A 184 -25.16 5.61 -14.21
N TRP A 185 -24.15 4.91 -14.73
CA TRP A 185 -22.93 4.55 -13.99
C TRP A 185 -21.68 4.53 -14.87
N SER A 186 -21.56 5.47 -15.81
CA SER A 186 -20.37 5.59 -16.69
C SER A 186 -19.63 6.90 -16.48
N ASN A 187 -18.31 6.88 -16.64
CA ASN A 187 -17.47 8.08 -16.66
C ASN A 187 -17.27 8.55 -18.11
N SER A 188 -18.03 9.55 -18.56
CA SER A 188 -17.91 10.10 -19.93
C SER A 188 -16.59 10.83 -20.19
N ALA A 189 -15.86 11.24 -19.13
CA ALA A 189 -14.53 11.82 -19.25
C ALA A 189 -13.40 10.76 -19.31
N ASN A 190 -13.71 9.49 -19.03
CA ASN A 190 -12.74 8.40 -19.00
C ASN A 190 -13.15 7.22 -19.90
N ASN A 191 -13.23 7.47 -21.20
CA ASN A 191 -13.54 6.49 -22.24
C ASN A 191 -14.83 5.67 -21.96
N CYS A 192 -15.80 6.25 -21.26
CA CYS A 192 -17.05 5.57 -20.90
C CYS A 192 -16.86 4.28 -20.10
N SER A 193 -15.78 4.21 -19.30
CA SER A 193 -15.58 3.15 -18.30
C SER A 193 -16.63 3.26 -17.18
N PRO A 194 -16.96 2.19 -16.44
CA PRO A 194 -17.86 2.32 -15.31
C PRO A 194 -17.32 3.34 -14.30
N LEU A 195 -18.22 4.04 -13.59
CA LEU A 195 -17.82 4.74 -12.37
C LEU A 195 -17.27 3.68 -11.41
N LEU A 196 -15.98 3.77 -11.08
CA LEU A 196 -15.27 2.72 -10.36
C LEU A 196 -16.01 2.40 -9.05
N THR A 197 -16.45 1.15 -8.88
CA THR A 197 -16.57 0.55 -7.54
C THR A 197 -15.21 -0.04 -7.23
N ILE A 198 -14.27 0.82 -6.82
CA ILE A 198 -13.06 0.36 -6.17
C ILE A 198 -13.53 -0.32 -4.87
N GLN A 199 -13.21 -1.60 -4.69
CA GLN A 199 -13.39 -2.22 -3.38
C GLN A 199 -12.29 -1.66 -2.49
N ASP A 200 -12.70 -0.88 -1.51
CA ASP A 200 -11.89 -0.22 -0.50
C ASP A 200 -12.63 -0.52 0.82
N THR A 201 -12.20 -1.59 1.48
CA THR A 201 -12.95 -2.22 2.56
C THR A 201 -12.89 -1.39 3.85
N ASP A 202 -11.83 -0.62 4.06
CA ASP A 202 -11.69 0.26 5.23
C ASP A 202 -11.90 1.75 4.94
N ASN A 203 -12.09 2.14 3.68
CA ASN A 203 -12.35 3.50 3.20
C ASN A 203 -11.19 4.46 3.46
N ASP A 204 -9.94 3.98 3.36
CA ASP A 204 -8.74 4.81 3.48
C ASP A 204 -8.36 5.51 2.16
N GLY A 205 -9.00 5.13 1.05
CA GLY A 205 -8.78 5.69 -0.28
C GLY A 205 -7.82 4.90 -1.16
N VAL A 206 -7.32 3.74 -0.69
CA VAL A 206 -6.52 2.79 -1.47
C VAL A 206 -7.37 1.58 -1.82
N GLU A 207 -7.22 1.07 -3.04
CA GLU A 207 -7.96 -0.13 -3.46
C GLU A 207 -7.46 -1.38 -2.73
N ASP A 208 -8.35 -2.30 -2.34
CA ASP A 208 -8.02 -3.52 -1.60
C ASP A 208 -6.88 -4.34 -2.23
N ILE A 209 -6.71 -4.24 -3.56
CA ILE A 209 -5.67 -4.96 -4.31
C ILE A 209 -4.29 -4.25 -4.31
N GLN A 210 -4.25 -2.97 -3.98
CA GLN A 210 -3.04 -2.15 -3.84
C GLN A 210 -2.71 -1.84 -2.38
N ASP A 211 -3.67 -2.04 -1.48
CA ASP A 211 -3.50 -1.84 -0.05
C ASP A 211 -2.82 -3.05 0.61
N ALA A 212 -1.73 -2.81 1.35
CA ALA A 212 -1.08 -3.85 2.15
C ALA A 212 -1.90 -4.24 3.40
N PHE A 213 -2.91 -3.45 3.78
CA PHE A 213 -3.76 -3.60 4.96
C PHE A 213 -5.24 -3.24 4.68
N PRO A 214 -5.95 -3.94 3.77
CA PRO A 214 -7.31 -3.60 3.28
C PRO A 214 -8.43 -3.61 4.33
N ASN A 215 -8.13 -3.79 5.62
CA ASN A 215 -9.12 -3.76 6.70
C ASN A 215 -8.68 -2.85 7.85
N ASN A 216 -7.67 -1.98 7.64
CA ASN A 216 -7.14 -1.08 8.64
C ASN A 216 -6.96 0.34 8.08
N PRO A 217 -7.87 1.27 8.40
CA PRO A 217 -7.91 2.60 7.77
C PRO A 217 -6.76 3.54 8.17
N TYR A 218 -5.79 3.04 8.94
CA TYR A 218 -4.62 3.78 9.40
C TYR A 218 -3.31 3.19 8.87
N ARG A 219 -3.35 2.20 7.98
CA ARG A 219 -2.16 1.53 7.43
C ARG A 219 -2.45 1.24 5.97
N ALA A 220 -1.50 1.56 5.09
CA ALA A 220 -1.67 1.34 3.66
C ALA A 220 -0.44 0.68 3.01
N ASN A 221 0.76 1.09 3.44
CA ASN A 221 2.01 0.76 2.76
C ASN A 221 3.00 0.00 3.65
N LYS A 222 3.86 -0.81 3.03
CA LYS A 222 4.98 -1.53 3.67
C LYS A 222 6.30 -1.26 2.96
N TYR A 223 7.35 -1.03 3.74
CA TYR A 223 8.71 -0.84 3.26
C TYR A 223 9.66 -1.69 4.09
N PHE A 224 10.67 -2.28 3.45
CA PHE A 224 11.63 -3.15 4.13
C PHE A 224 13.05 -2.62 3.96
N PHE A 225 13.85 -2.74 5.02
CA PHE A 225 15.28 -2.49 4.96
C PHE A 225 16.07 -3.65 5.60
N PRO A 226 17.13 -4.17 4.95
CA PRO A 226 17.60 -3.81 3.60
C PRO A 226 16.62 -4.23 2.50
N ILE A 227 16.03 -5.42 2.63
CA ILE A 227 14.92 -5.96 1.83
C ILE A 227 14.16 -6.97 2.69
N GLN A 228 12.97 -7.39 2.24
CA GLN A 228 12.12 -8.32 2.99
C GLN A 228 12.84 -9.65 3.27
N ASN A 229 12.84 -10.11 4.52
CA ASN A 229 13.44 -11.38 4.97
C ASN A 229 14.98 -11.50 4.84
N HIS A 230 15.71 -10.40 4.62
CA HIS A 230 17.16 -10.39 4.63
C HIS A 230 17.71 -9.51 5.74
N PHE A 231 18.76 -9.98 6.41
CA PHE A 231 19.41 -9.25 7.51
C PHE A 231 20.69 -8.57 7.02
N SER A 232 20.85 -7.30 7.42
CA SER A 232 22.15 -6.64 7.52
C SER A 232 22.83 -7.04 8.83
N SER A 233 24.10 -6.69 9.00
CA SER A 233 24.84 -7.00 10.23
C SER A 233 25.65 -5.82 10.73
N LEU A 234 25.52 -5.55 12.02
CA LEU A 234 26.34 -4.62 12.77
C LEU A 234 27.35 -5.40 13.59
N ALA A 235 28.60 -5.00 13.53
CA ALA A 235 29.67 -5.56 14.36
C ALA A 235 30.45 -4.44 15.03
N PHE A 236 30.68 -4.57 16.33
CA PHE A 236 31.27 -3.54 17.18
C PHE A 236 32.51 -4.06 17.90
N GLU A 237 33.41 -3.14 18.19
CA GLU A 237 34.46 -3.20 19.20
C GLU A 237 34.00 -2.42 20.44
N ASP A 238 34.29 -2.91 21.65
CA ASP A 238 33.82 -2.32 22.90
C ASP A 238 34.91 -1.61 23.73
N LEU A 239 36.16 -1.69 23.29
CA LEU A 239 37.28 -1.06 23.98
C LEU A 239 37.46 0.44 23.67
N TRP A 240 36.65 1.02 22.79
CA TRP A 240 36.67 2.46 22.48
C TRP A 240 36.71 3.32 23.77
N PRO A 241 37.60 4.32 23.89
CA PRO A 241 38.44 4.91 22.84
C PRO A 241 39.76 4.18 22.57
N ALA A 242 40.02 3.05 23.22
CA ALA A 242 41.15 2.19 22.90
C ALA A 242 40.85 1.31 21.68
N LYS A 243 41.88 0.94 20.90
CA LYS A 243 41.70 0.06 19.72
C LYS A 243 41.30 -1.38 20.08
N GLY A 244 41.84 -1.96 21.15
CA GLY A 244 41.64 -3.38 21.45
C GLY A 244 42.40 -4.33 20.52
N ASP A 245 41.92 -5.56 20.41
CA ASP A 245 42.40 -6.61 19.50
C ASP A 245 41.75 -6.57 18.11
N PHE A 246 40.66 -5.79 17.96
CA PHE A 246 40.17 -5.31 16.66
C PHE A 246 39.67 -6.43 15.75
N ASP A 247 38.96 -7.41 16.32
CA ASP A 247 38.41 -8.57 15.64
C ASP A 247 36.93 -8.41 15.21
N PHE A 248 36.27 -7.33 15.62
CA PHE A 248 34.87 -6.97 15.37
C PHE A 248 33.89 -8.09 15.74
N ASN A 249 34.11 -8.74 16.87
CA ASN A 249 33.17 -9.73 17.38
C ASN A 249 32.67 -9.44 18.81
N ASP A 250 33.10 -8.33 19.45
CA ASP A 250 32.70 -7.98 20.82
C ASP A 250 31.18 -7.92 20.99
N VAL A 251 30.47 -7.35 20.01
CA VAL A 251 29.03 -7.45 19.85
C VAL A 251 28.68 -7.53 18.36
N VAL A 252 28.02 -8.62 17.94
CA VAL A 252 27.53 -8.79 16.57
C VAL A 252 26.01 -8.93 16.57
N VAL A 253 25.32 -8.04 15.85
CA VAL A 253 23.85 -7.99 15.77
C VAL A 253 23.42 -7.96 14.31
N ASP A 254 22.76 -9.03 13.87
CA ASP A 254 22.04 -9.01 12.60
C ASP A 254 20.74 -8.20 12.78
N TYR A 255 20.36 -7.35 11.81
CA TYR A 255 19.12 -6.57 11.87
C TYR A 255 18.34 -6.51 10.55
N ASN A 256 17.02 -6.34 10.67
CA ASN A 256 16.07 -6.07 9.59
C ASN A 256 14.98 -5.12 10.13
N SER A 257 14.36 -4.32 9.26
CA SER A 257 13.20 -3.52 9.64
C SER A 257 12.08 -3.54 8.61
N GLU A 258 10.85 -3.48 9.10
CA GLU A 258 9.62 -3.24 8.35
C GLU A 258 9.02 -1.90 8.81
N VAL A 259 8.84 -0.96 7.87
CA VAL A 259 8.18 0.33 8.10
C VAL A 259 6.78 0.26 7.52
N ILE A 260 5.80 0.67 8.30
CA ILE A 260 4.39 0.74 7.89
C ILE A 260 3.97 2.21 7.87
N SER A 261 3.33 2.65 6.78
CA SER A 261 2.79 4.01 6.67
C SER A 261 1.32 4.01 6.27
N ASP A 262 0.62 5.11 6.53
CA ASP A 262 -0.71 5.39 5.98
C ASP A 262 -0.64 5.84 4.52
N VAL A 263 -1.80 6.23 3.97
CA VAL A 263 -1.98 6.71 2.58
C VAL A 263 -1.29 8.06 2.32
N GLU A 264 -1.04 8.84 3.36
CA GLU A 264 -0.33 10.14 3.30
C GLU A 264 1.19 9.98 3.50
N ASN A 265 1.67 8.73 3.56
CA ASN A 265 3.06 8.38 3.86
C ASN A 265 3.54 8.85 5.25
N GLN A 266 2.61 9.00 6.21
CA GLN A 266 2.95 9.16 7.62
C GLN A 266 3.27 7.79 8.21
N VAL A 267 4.40 7.69 8.89
CA VAL A 267 4.87 6.46 9.53
C VAL A 267 3.92 6.13 10.67
N VAL A 268 3.38 4.91 10.64
CA VAL A 268 2.47 4.37 11.65
C VAL A 268 3.28 3.60 12.68
N GLU A 269 4.11 2.68 12.22
CA GLU A 269 5.03 1.92 13.07
C GLU A 269 6.27 1.48 12.30
N ILE A 270 7.33 1.18 13.06
CA ILE A 270 8.51 0.48 12.56
C ILE A 270 8.73 -0.75 13.44
N ASP A 271 8.78 -1.91 12.81
CA ASP A 271 9.12 -3.19 13.43
C ASP A 271 10.59 -3.52 13.13
N TYR A 272 11.44 -3.45 14.16
CA TYR A 272 12.83 -3.85 14.08
C TYR A 272 13.03 -5.27 14.58
N GLN A 273 13.76 -6.07 13.83
CA GLN A 273 14.24 -7.38 14.26
C GLN A 273 15.73 -7.30 14.53
N PHE A 274 16.16 -7.70 15.74
CA PHE A 274 17.56 -7.77 16.14
C PHE A 274 17.91 -9.18 16.57
N LYS A 275 18.97 -9.74 15.97
CA LYS A 275 19.48 -11.07 16.30
C LYS A 275 20.92 -10.95 16.81
N VAL A 276 21.10 -11.08 18.11
CA VAL A 276 22.43 -11.08 18.74
C VAL A 276 23.14 -12.38 18.39
N ARG A 277 24.17 -12.30 17.55
CA ARG A 277 24.89 -13.44 16.97
C ARG A 277 26.07 -13.91 17.82
N ALA A 278 26.82 -12.95 18.35
CA ALA A 278 28.03 -13.18 19.12
C ALA A 278 28.27 -12.04 20.11
N ILE A 279 28.98 -12.38 21.19
CA ILE A 279 29.46 -11.45 22.20
C ILE A 279 30.89 -11.87 22.55
N GLY A 280 31.90 -11.36 21.84
CA GLY A 280 33.32 -11.68 22.07
C GLY A 280 33.91 -11.07 23.34
N ALA A 281 33.19 -10.16 23.98
CA ALA A 281 33.73 -9.41 25.10
C ALA A 281 33.22 -9.84 26.48
N SER A 282 34.04 -9.63 27.51
CA SER A 282 33.65 -9.83 28.91
C SER A 282 32.73 -8.73 29.46
N PHE A 283 32.74 -7.55 28.84
CA PHE A 283 31.92 -6.40 29.27
C PHE A 283 30.43 -6.64 29.10
N LYS A 284 29.65 -6.05 30.00
CA LYS A 284 28.19 -6.11 29.95
C LYS A 284 27.68 -4.98 29.07
N ASN A 285 27.73 -5.17 27.76
CA ASN A 285 27.34 -4.14 26.79
C ASN A 285 25.83 -4.08 26.61
N GLY A 286 25.27 -2.87 26.52
CA GLY A 286 23.91 -2.64 26.02
C GLY A 286 23.92 -2.42 24.51
N PHE A 287 22.75 -2.51 23.88
CA PHE A 287 22.54 -2.20 22.47
C PHE A 287 21.31 -1.29 22.32
N GLY A 288 21.48 -0.20 21.58
CA GLY A 288 20.44 0.79 21.33
C GLY A 288 20.56 1.40 19.94
N PHE A 289 19.58 2.24 19.60
CA PHE A 289 19.61 3.02 18.37
C PHE A 289 18.91 4.36 18.58
N GLU A 290 19.42 5.37 17.90
CA GLU A 290 18.79 6.68 17.77
C GLU A 290 18.11 6.78 16.40
N LEU A 291 16.90 7.35 16.36
CA LEU A 291 16.27 7.85 15.15
C LEU A 291 16.63 9.33 15.00
N THR A 292 17.76 9.59 14.36
CA THR A 292 18.37 10.93 14.30
C THR A 292 17.39 11.95 13.69
N ASN A 293 17.24 13.10 14.36
CA ASN A 293 16.31 14.20 14.02
C ASN A 293 14.81 13.87 14.15
N ILE A 294 14.45 12.71 14.69
CA ILE A 294 13.06 12.41 15.06
C ILE A 294 12.86 12.82 16.51
N ASN A 295 11.83 13.63 16.80
CA ASN A 295 11.56 14.04 18.17
C ASN A 295 11.08 12.83 19.01
N PRO A 296 11.59 12.60 20.24
CA PRO A 296 11.10 11.53 21.12
C PRO A 296 9.58 11.56 21.32
N ASN A 297 8.97 12.75 21.35
CA ASN A 297 7.53 12.94 21.53
C ASN A 297 6.70 12.66 20.27
N SER A 298 7.33 12.42 19.11
CA SER A 298 6.64 11.86 17.94
C SER A 298 6.35 10.37 18.10
N ILE A 299 7.05 9.68 19.02
CA ILE A 299 6.81 8.26 19.33
C ILE A 299 5.71 8.16 20.40
N ARG A 300 4.71 7.33 20.11
CA ARG A 300 3.61 7.00 21.00
C ARG A 300 3.99 5.94 22.01
N ASN A 301 4.65 4.89 21.52
CA ASN A 301 4.95 3.73 22.31
C ASN A 301 6.12 2.94 21.71
N VAL A 302 6.93 2.33 22.57
CA VAL A 302 7.96 1.36 22.20
C VAL A 302 7.74 0.09 23.00
N THR A 303 7.70 -1.05 22.34
CA THR A 303 7.53 -2.36 22.99
C THR A 303 8.59 -3.36 22.53
N GLY A 304 8.81 -4.39 23.34
CA GLY A 304 9.74 -5.49 23.05
C GLY A 304 11.17 -5.30 23.56
N ALA A 305 11.50 -4.12 24.11
CA ALA A 305 12.82 -3.87 24.69
C ALA A 305 13.11 -4.81 25.87
N ILE A 306 14.35 -5.31 25.94
CA ILE A 306 14.81 -6.22 27.00
C ILE A 306 15.68 -5.42 27.96
N ILE A 307 15.05 -4.82 28.96
CA ILE A 307 15.70 -4.01 30.00
C ILE A 307 15.27 -4.52 31.37
N LYS A 308 16.22 -4.87 32.24
CA LYS A 308 15.92 -5.37 33.58
C LYS A 308 15.53 -4.25 34.54
N PRO A 309 14.64 -4.52 35.52
CA PRO A 309 14.39 -3.59 36.63
C PRO A 309 15.68 -3.20 37.35
N GLY A 310 15.82 -1.93 37.71
CA GLY A 310 17.04 -1.41 38.35
C GLY A 310 18.24 -1.23 37.42
N SER A 311 18.03 -1.28 36.09
CA SER A 311 19.07 -0.93 35.12
C SER A 311 19.49 0.54 35.21
N ILE A 312 20.57 0.89 34.51
CA ILE A 312 21.12 2.25 34.42
C ILE A 312 20.30 3.19 33.51
N TYR A 313 19.34 2.65 32.77
CA TYR A 313 18.63 3.39 31.72
C TYR A 313 17.39 4.08 32.29
N SER A 314 17.23 5.37 31.97
CA SER A 314 16.04 6.14 32.34
C SER A 314 15.06 6.16 31.18
N ILE A 315 14.02 5.34 31.26
CA ILE A 315 13.04 5.16 30.17
C ILE A 315 11.78 5.97 30.44
N ALA A 316 11.34 6.75 29.45
CA ALA A 316 10.12 7.53 29.46
C ALA A 316 8.87 6.64 29.33
N ALA A 317 7.69 7.21 29.60
CA ALA A 317 6.43 6.48 29.53
C ALA A 317 6.10 5.95 28.11
N ASN A 318 6.59 6.62 27.05
CA ASN A 318 6.43 6.17 25.67
C ASN A 318 7.51 5.16 25.24
N GLY A 319 8.39 4.73 26.16
CA GLY A 319 9.44 3.75 25.90
C GLY A 319 10.73 4.30 25.27
N THR A 320 10.80 5.60 24.98
CA THR A 320 12.06 6.26 24.57
C THR A 320 12.95 6.55 25.78
N GLU A 321 14.25 6.72 25.59
CA GLU A 321 15.16 7.11 26.66
C GLU A 321 15.06 8.61 26.98
N ASN A 322 14.94 8.94 28.28
CA ASN A 322 14.91 10.31 28.77
C ASN A 322 16.22 11.05 28.55
N GLY A 323 16.15 12.39 28.40
CA GLY A 323 17.33 13.25 28.27
C GLY A 323 17.93 13.30 26.88
N GLN A 324 17.19 12.83 25.87
CA GLN A 324 17.62 12.75 24.48
C GLN A 324 16.95 13.83 23.63
N THR A 325 17.70 14.40 22.70
CA THR A 325 17.18 15.38 21.71
C THR A 325 16.46 14.69 20.55
N SER A 326 16.96 13.53 20.13
CA SER A 326 16.31 12.64 19.17
C SER A 326 15.75 11.40 19.86
N ALA A 327 14.74 10.79 19.26
CA ALA A 327 14.13 9.55 19.69
C ALA A 327 15.20 8.46 19.82
N THR A 328 15.53 8.08 21.05
CA THR A 328 16.54 7.06 21.33
C THR A 328 15.89 5.89 22.03
N ILE A 329 16.16 4.68 21.56
CA ILE A 329 15.59 3.45 22.07
C ILE A 329 16.73 2.54 22.54
N ILE A 330 16.68 2.13 23.81
CA ILE A 330 17.55 1.07 24.33
C ILE A 330 16.85 -0.26 24.06
N ALA A 331 17.26 -0.98 23.01
CA ALA A 331 16.64 -2.23 22.62
C ALA A 331 16.99 -3.37 23.59
N ILE A 332 18.25 -3.41 24.04
CA ILE A 332 18.78 -4.44 24.93
C ILE A 332 19.66 -3.78 25.99
N GLY A 333 19.28 -3.90 27.26
CA GLY A 333 20.06 -3.31 28.35
C GLY A 333 21.42 -3.99 28.57
N ASN A 334 21.47 -5.31 28.38
CA ASN A 334 22.66 -6.13 28.44
C ASN A 334 22.54 -7.30 27.44
N VAL A 335 23.43 -7.38 26.46
CA VAL A 335 23.39 -8.40 25.39
C VAL A 335 23.43 -9.85 25.92
N TYR A 336 24.02 -10.06 27.10
CA TYR A 336 24.02 -11.36 27.79
C TYR A 336 22.65 -11.83 28.29
N ASP A 337 21.67 -10.91 28.41
CA ASP A 337 20.30 -11.28 28.78
C ASP A 337 19.53 -11.94 27.63
N VAL A 338 20.08 -11.86 26.41
CA VAL A 338 19.49 -12.38 25.17
C VAL A 338 20.30 -13.55 24.63
N LEU A 339 21.63 -13.44 24.71
CA LEU A 339 22.55 -14.50 24.32
C LEU A 339 23.40 -14.88 25.56
N PRO A 340 22.89 -15.77 26.42
CA PRO A 340 23.58 -16.13 27.66
C PRO A 340 24.94 -16.77 27.42
N TYR A 341 25.85 -16.50 28.35
CA TYR A 341 27.19 -17.10 28.35
C TYR A 341 27.11 -18.61 28.59
N PRO A 342 27.64 -19.45 27.68
CA PRO A 342 27.44 -20.90 27.76
C PRO A 342 28.47 -21.63 28.64
N GLY A 343 29.44 -20.92 29.24
CA GLY A 343 30.54 -21.52 30.00
C GLY A 343 31.73 -21.89 29.12
N GLY A 344 32.69 -22.64 29.68
CA GLY A 344 33.81 -23.21 28.90
C GLY A 344 35.13 -22.43 28.93
N ASN A 345 35.34 -21.53 29.89
CA ASN A 345 36.57 -20.72 30.04
C ASN A 345 36.90 -19.85 28.81
N THR A 346 35.89 -19.41 28.07
CA THR A 346 36.02 -18.46 26.96
C THR A 346 35.81 -17.01 27.41
N THR A 347 36.31 -16.03 26.64
CA THR A 347 36.04 -14.60 26.89
C THR A 347 34.55 -14.27 26.76
N GLY A 348 33.89 -14.92 25.79
CA GLY A 348 32.57 -14.55 25.32
C GLY A 348 31.75 -15.71 24.75
N VAL A 349 30.76 -15.37 23.92
CA VAL A 349 29.76 -16.27 23.34
C VAL A 349 29.89 -16.30 21.82
N ASN A 350 29.97 -17.52 21.26
CA ASN A 350 30.01 -17.78 19.82
C ASN A 350 31.17 -17.10 19.06
N THR A 351 32.33 -16.92 19.68
CA THR A 351 33.55 -16.37 19.04
C THR A 351 34.76 -17.32 19.10
N THR A 352 34.75 -18.28 20.03
CA THR A 352 35.86 -19.23 20.23
C THR A 352 35.54 -20.58 19.59
N LEU A 353 36.40 -21.07 18.69
CA LEU A 353 36.23 -22.37 18.03
C LEU A 353 36.21 -23.53 19.03
N GLY A 354 35.28 -24.46 18.85
CA GLY A 354 35.13 -25.65 19.70
C GLY A 354 34.56 -25.38 21.09
N ALA A 355 34.24 -24.12 21.43
CA ALA A 355 33.53 -23.79 22.65
C ALA A 355 32.03 -24.13 22.54
N PRO A 356 31.32 -24.27 23.68
CA PRO A 356 29.88 -24.39 23.68
C PRO A 356 29.18 -23.27 22.89
N TYR A 357 28.19 -23.64 22.08
CA TYR A 357 27.44 -22.71 21.23
C TYR A 357 26.11 -22.31 21.88
N SER A 358 25.83 -21.01 21.94
CA SER A 358 24.52 -20.47 22.33
C SER A 358 23.72 -20.13 21.08
N THR A 359 22.48 -20.63 20.96
CA THR A 359 21.63 -20.35 19.79
C THR A 359 21.15 -18.89 19.79
N PRO A 360 21.47 -18.08 18.76
CA PRO A 360 21.01 -16.70 18.63
C PRO A 360 19.49 -16.57 18.65
N GLN A 361 18.97 -15.62 19.43
CA GLN A 361 17.55 -15.29 19.51
C GLN A 361 17.25 -14.00 18.72
N ILE A 362 16.06 -13.92 18.13
CA ILE A 362 15.54 -12.70 17.51
C ILE A 362 14.68 -11.95 18.55
N ILE A 363 14.97 -10.67 18.72
CA ILE A 363 14.18 -9.72 19.50
C ILE A 363 13.44 -8.82 18.51
N ASN A 364 12.17 -8.56 18.79
CA ASN A 364 11.36 -7.64 17.99
C ASN A 364 11.12 -6.38 18.80
N ILE A 365 11.51 -5.22 18.26
CA ILE A 365 11.25 -3.90 18.83
C ILE A 365 10.24 -3.20 17.93
N LYS A 366 9.05 -2.93 18.47
CA LYS A 366 8.02 -2.16 17.77
C LYS A 366 8.06 -0.72 18.25
N VAL A 367 8.23 0.22 17.32
CA VAL A 367 8.17 1.66 17.56
C VAL A 367 6.91 2.22 16.89
N SER A 368 5.91 2.57 17.69
CA SER A 368 4.64 3.13 17.21
C SER A 368 4.69 4.66 17.18
N PHE A 369 4.35 5.25 16.03
CA PHE A 369 4.25 6.70 15.82
C PHE A 369 2.78 7.17 15.82
N ILE A 370 1.88 6.33 15.31
CA ILE A 370 0.44 6.57 15.25
C ILE A 370 -0.26 5.35 15.84
N GLU A 371 -1.19 5.57 16.76
CA GLU A 371 -2.05 4.52 17.31
C GLU A 371 -3.51 4.96 17.17
N ASN A 372 -4.31 4.15 16.46
CA ASN A 372 -5.72 4.41 16.15
C ASN A 372 -5.96 5.82 15.56
N GLY A 373 -5.16 6.19 14.55
CA GLY A 373 -5.29 7.46 13.83
C GLY A 373 -4.81 8.70 14.60
N VAL A 374 -4.20 8.56 15.78
CA VAL A 374 -3.66 9.71 16.51
C VAL A 374 -2.16 9.58 16.72
N ALA A 375 -1.44 10.62 16.31
CA ALA A 375 0.01 10.70 16.29
C ALA A 375 0.62 11.08 17.66
N GLY A 376 1.94 11.00 17.79
CA GLY A 376 2.67 11.58 18.92
C GLY A 376 2.44 13.08 19.11
N SER A 377 2.74 13.62 20.28
CA SER A 377 2.47 15.01 20.63
C SER A 377 3.33 16.02 19.85
N SER A 378 4.39 15.58 19.17
CA SER A 378 5.16 16.39 18.21
C SER A 378 4.67 16.26 16.75
N GLY A 379 3.53 15.61 16.53
CA GLY A 379 2.94 15.41 15.21
C GLY A 379 3.46 14.17 14.49
N PRO A 380 2.87 13.86 13.32
CA PRO A 380 3.24 12.69 12.52
C PRO A 380 4.63 12.84 11.91
N VAL A 381 5.28 11.71 11.65
CA VAL A 381 6.57 11.63 10.96
C VAL A 381 6.31 11.12 9.54
N ASN A 382 6.73 11.87 8.53
CA ASN A 382 6.65 11.41 7.15
C ASN A 382 7.79 10.44 6.83
N ILE A 383 7.54 9.43 6.00
CA ILE A 383 8.55 8.43 5.63
C ILE A 383 9.81 9.03 5.00
N SER A 384 9.70 10.17 4.31
CA SER A 384 10.86 10.88 3.74
C SER A 384 11.86 11.36 4.81
N GLN A 385 11.46 11.42 6.08
CA GLN A 385 12.34 11.72 7.22
C GLN A 385 13.15 10.49 7.70
N LEU A 386 12.80 9.28 7.25
CA LEU A 386 13.50 8.03 7.58
C LEU A 386 14.58 7.69 6.53
N GLY A 387 15.48 8.63 6.26
CA GLY A 387 16.61 8.43 5.34
C GLY A 387 17.66 7.46 5.86
N SER A 388 18.68 7.17 5.01
CA SER A 388 19.76 6.21 5.31
C SER A 388 20.56 6.52 6.59
N ASN A 389 20.58 7.79 7.02
CA ASN A 389 21.31 8.24 8.20
C ASN A 389 20.41 8.40 9.43
N THR A 390 19.11 8.12 9.31
CA THR A 390 18.17 8.26 10.43
C THR A 390 18.36 7.15 11.44
N PHE A 391 18.63 5.91 11.01
CA PHE A 391 18.92 4.80 11.91
C PHE A 391 20.40 4.84 12.35
N ASN A 392 20.63 5.24 13.60
CA ASN A 392 21.95 5.37 14.21
C ASN A 392 22.13 4.35 15.35
N PRO A 393 22.53 3.09 15.06
CA PRO A 393 22.73 2.06 16.07
C PRO A 393 24.05 2.25 16.85
N PHE A 394 24.04 1.82 18.11
CA PHE A 394 25.21 1.91 18.98
C PHE A 394 25.19 0.85 20.09
N ILE A 395 26.36 0.61 20.68
CA ILE A 395 26.49 -0.14 21.93
C ILE A 395 26.78 0.79 23.11
N ILE A 396 26.29 0.42 24.29
CA ILE A 396 26.60 1.08 25.57
C ILE A 396 27.61 0.21 26.31
N VAL A 397 28.84 0.68 26.41
CA VAL A 397 29.95 -0.17 26.87
C VAL A 397 29.90 -0.40 28.37
N ASN A 398 29.93 -1.67 28.75
CA ASN A 398 30.09 -2.14 30.13
C ASN A 398 29.19 -1.43 31.17
N GLN A 399 27.92 -1.20 30.83
CA GLN A 399 26.95 -0.51 31.68
C GLN A 399 27.39 0.91 32.12
N ASN A 400 28.28 1.57 31.38
CA ASN A 400 28.56 2.98 31.55
C ASN A 400 27.72 3.76 30.53
N ARG A 401 26.64 4.41 31.00
CA ARG A 401 25.70 5.10 30.10
C ARG A 401 26.41 6.09 29.18
N GLY A 402 27.39 6.86 29.65
CA GLY A 402 28.08 7.83 28.80
C GLY A 402 29.07 7.23 27.79
N ARG A 403 29.37 5.94 27.83
CA ARG A 403 30.36 5.32 26.94
C ARG A 403 29.65 4.58 25.81
N GLU A 404 29.47 5.28 24.69
CA GLU A 404 28.79 4.77 23.50
C GLU A 404 29.78 4.51 22.36
N VAL A 405 29.53 3.49 21.55
CA VAL A 405 30.26 3.26 20.29
C VAL A 405 29.27 3.24 19.14
N HIS A 406 29.44 4.15 18.19
CA HIS A 406 28.62 4.27 16.99
C HIS A 406 29.41 3.91 15.73
N LEU A 407 28.70 3.81 14.61
CA LEU A 407 29.30 3.78 13.28
C LEU A 407 30.14 5.04 13.03
N ALA A 408 31.16 4.91 12.17
CA ALA A 408 32.09 5.98 11.87
C ALA A 408 31.36 7.24 11.36
N ASP A 409 31.68 8.39 11.95
CA ASP A 409 31.08 9.72 11.70
C ASP A 409 29.58 9.86 12.01
N HIS A 410 28.95 8.86 12.63
CA HIS A 410 27.66 9.05 13.27
C HIS A 410 27.82 9.85 14.56
N LYS A 411 26.88 10.76 14.81
CA LYS A 411 26.90 11.57 16.04
C LYS A 411 26.59 10.69 17.26
N PRO A 412 27.21 10.97 18.42
CA PRO A 412 26.79 10.42 19.70
C PRO A 412 25.33 10.78 20.02
N THR A 413 24.71 10.04 20.95
CA THR A 413 23.47 10.51 21.56
C THR A 413 23.72 11.70 22.50
N SER A 414 22.64 12.31 23.02
CA SER A 414 22.74 13.46 23.94
C SER A 414 23.36 13.09 25.30
N LEU A 415 23.40 11.80 25.63
CA LEU A 415 23.95 11.30 26.90
C LEU A 415 25.41 10.80 26.80
N ALA A 416 26.02 10.85 25.61
CA ALA A 416 27.40 10.44 25.44
C ALA A 416 28.36 11.34 26.23
N ASN A 417 29.38 10.72 26.83
CA ASN A 417 30.47 11.42 27.48
C ASN A 417 31.49 11.88 26.44
N THR A 418 31.32 13.12 25.98
CA THR A 418 32.20 13.74 24.99
C THR A 418 33.64 13.96 25.49
N ALA A 419 33.92 13.83 26.79
CA ALA A 419 35.28 13.90 27.33
C ALA A 419 36.18 12.72 26.91
N LEU A 420 35.59 11.65 26.36
CA LEU A 420 36.34 10.51 25.80
C LEU A 420 36.83 10.78 24.37
N PHE A 421 36.29 11.79 23.68
CA PHE A 421 36.66 12.13 22.32
C PHE A 421 38.10 12.64 22.24
N GLY A 422 38.85 12.16 21.25
CA GLY A 422 40.25 12.52 21.06
C GLY A 422 41.21 11.89 22.08
N THR A 423 40.74 10.94 22.90
CA THR A 423 41.57 10.22 23.88
C THR A 423 42.05 8.88 23.32
N LEU A 424 43.17 8.36 23.83
CA LEU A 424 43.76 7.09 23.39
C LEU A 424 43.95 7.04 21.85
N GLN A 425 43.27 6.12 21.16
CA GLN A 425 43.32 5.99 19.71
C GLN A 425 42.18 6.74 19.00
N ASP A 426 41.16 7.22 19.71
CA ASP A 426 40.09 8.05 19.16
C ASP A 426 40.62 9.40 18.68
N ASP A 427 40.16 9.79 17.50
CA ASP A 427 40.47 11.05 16.82
C ASP A 427 39.19 11.78 16.44
N SER A 428 38.13 11.61 17.24
CA SER A 428 36.86 12.32 17.06
C SER A 428 37.08 13.82 17.19
N ASN A 429 36.54 14.57 16.25
CA ASN A 429 36.53 16.02 16.23
C ASN A 429 35.14 16.51 15.81
N PRO A 430 34.26 16.81 16.79
CA PRO A 430 32.91 17.30 16.51
C PRO A 430 32.87 18.54 15.61
N GLY A 431 33.90 19.40 15.68
CA GLY A 431 33.97 20.64 14.90
C GLY A 431 34.06 20.43 13.38
N ILE A 432 34.43 19.22 12.94
CA ILE A 432 34.48 18.84 11.52
C ILE A 432 33.56 17.65 11.19
N GLY A 433 32.68 17.26 12.13
CA GLY A 433 31.77 16.13 11.95
C GLY A 433 32.46 14.75 11.96
N ARG A 434 33.66 14.65 12.54
CA ARG A 434 34.41 13.40 12.64
C ARG A 434 34.12 12.71 13.98
N TYR A 435 33.70 11.46 13.96
CA TYR A 435 33.38 10.70 15.17
C TYR A 435 33.79 9.23 15.04
N TYR A 436 34.20 8.61 16.15
CA TYR A 436 34.47 7.17 16.27
C TYR A 436 35.42 6.64 15.19
N ARG A 437 36.48 7.42 14.91
CA ARG A 437 37.57 7.03 14.02
C ARG A 437 38.91 7.22 14.69
N THR A 438 39.84 6.33 14.41
CA THR A 438 41.26 6.53 14.74
C THR A 438 41.92 7.56 13.81
N LYS A 439 43.12 8.03 14.14
CA LYS A 439 43.93 8.89 13.25
C LYS A 439 44.18 8.30 11.86
N THR A 440 44.13 6.98 11.72
CA THR A 440 44.29 6.25 10.46
C THR A 440 42.93 5.82 9.86
N ASN A 441 41.83 6.46 10.26
CA ASN A 441 40.46 6.23 9.78
C ASN A 441 39.83 4.88 10.13
N LEU A 442 40.46 4.05 10.96
CA LEU A 442 39.85 2.80 11.41
C LEU A 442 38.63 3.09 12.31
N PRO A 443 37.47 2.45 12.07
CA PRO A 443 36.28 2.60 12.89
C PRO A 443 36.27 1.62 14.06
N TRP A 444 35.34 1.78 15.01
CA TRP A 444 35.02 0.76 16.03
C TRP A 444 33.71 0.01 15.77
N ALA A 445 33.00 0.38 14.70
CA ALA A 445 31.79 -0.32 14.28
C ALA A 445 31.71 -0.37 12.76
N ILE A 446 31.20 -1.49 12.24
CA ILE A 446 30.94 -1.69 10.81
C ILE A 446 29.49 -2.11 10.60
N ASN A 447 28.96 -1.76 9.42
CA ASN A 447 27.68 -2.23 8.92
C ASN A 447 27.88 -2.93 7.59
N THR A 448 27.29 -4.10 7.42
CA THR A 448 27.31 -4.89 6.18
C THR A 448 25.88 -5.18 5.74
N TYR A 449 25.62 -5.18 4.43
CA TYR A 449 24.26 -5.37 3.88
C TYR A 449 23.85 -6.85 3.77
N GLN A 450 24.58 -7.71 4.48
CA GLN A 450 24.34 -9.15 4.63
C GLN A 450 24.83 -9.59 6.02
N SER A 451 24.49 -10.81 6.45
CA SER A 451 25.02 -11.34 7.72
C SER A 451 26.55 -11.43 7.68
N PHE A 452 27.22 -10.70 8.58
CA PHE A 452 28.68 -10.61 8.62
C PHE A 452 29.29 -11.91 9.12
N GLN A 453 30.28 -12.42 8.39
CA GLN A 453 31.06 -13.57 8.82
C GLN A 453 32.20 -13.06 9.70
N TYR A 454 31.98 -13.00 11.01
CA TYR A 454 32.92 -12.38 11.94
C TYR A 454 34.16 -13.27 12.22
N PRO A 455 35.33 -12.66 12.47
CA PRO A 455 36.53 -13.36 12.89
C PRO A 455 36.35 -14.14 14.20
N ILE A 456 37.16 -15.19 14.38
CA ILE A 456 37.32 -15.84 15.68
C ILE A 456 37.97 -14.90 16.69
N GLU A 457 37.68 -15.12 17.96
CA GLU A 457 38.21 -14.37 19.11
C GLU A 457 39.70 -14.02 18.97
N LYS A 458 40.05 -12.75 19.21
CA LYS A 458 41.41 -12.17 19.17
C LYS A 458 42.09 -12.16 17.81
N THR A 459 41.38 -12.54 16.75
CA THR A 459 41.92 -12.48 15.40
C THR A 459 41.53 -11.17 14.74
N GLU A 460 42.45 -10.21 14.80
CA GLU A 460 42.30 -8.90 14.14
C GLU A 460 41.68 -9.05 12.73
N ILE A 461 40.64 -8.28 12.46
CA ILE A 461 39.80 -8.40 11.27
C ILE A 461 40.61 -8.32 9.97
N THR A 462 41.73 -7.62 9.95
CA THR A 462 42.60 -7.46 8.77
C THR A 462 43.31 -8.76 8.36
N LYS A 463 43.43 -9.73 9.28
CA LYS A 463 43.90 -11.09 8.96
C LYS A 463 42.83 -11.90 8.26
N ALA A 464 41.57 -11.71 8.66
CA ALA A 464 40.42 -12.39 8.08
C ALA A 464 39.96 -11.75 6.77
N TYR A 465 40.01 -10.42 6.66
CA TYR A 465 39.53 -9.61 5.53
C TYR A 465 40.64 -8.73 4.98
N LEU A 466 41.25 -9.19 3.88
CA LEU A 466 42.48 -8.63 3.32
C LEU A 466 42.31 -7.25 2.69
N LYS A 467 41.07 -6.85 2.37
CA LYS A 467 40.75 -5.60 1.67
C LYS A 467 40.03 -4.55 2.51
N LEU A 468 39.79 -4.82 3.79
CA LEU A 468 39.14 -3.86 4.69
C LEU A 468 39.92 -2.54 4.78
N ILE A 469 41.24 -2.59 4.97
CA ILE A 469 42.06 -1.38 5.13
C ILE A 469 42.05 -0.52 3.87
N ASP A 470 42.18 -1.15 2.70
CA ASP A 470 42.11 -0.46 1.41
C ASP A 470 40.74 0.22 1.23
N TRP A 471 39.65 -0.49 1.58
CA TRP A 471 38.30 0.06 1.57
C TRP A 471 38.15 1.26 2.52
N VAL A 472 38.61 1.14 3.77
CA VAL A 472 38.57 2.22 4.77
C VAL A 472 39.36 3.45 4.32
N ILE A 473 40.61 3.28 3.88
CA ILE A 473 41.48 4.38 3.47
C ILE A 473 40.91 5.09 2.23
N SER A 474 40.24 4.36 1.34
CA SER A 474 39.58 4.91 0.16
C SER A 474 38.26 5.63 0.46
N ASN A 475 37.82 5.72 1.73
CA ASN A 475 36.48 6.14 2.13
C ASN A 475 35.36 5.37 1.40
N GLY A 476 35.54 4.06 1.24
CA GLY A 476 34.55 3.17 0.63
C GLY A 476 34.35 3.37 -0.87
N THR A 477 35.37 3.86 -1.58
CA THR A 477 35.34 3.99 -3.05
C THR A 477 36.02 2.83 -3.77
N GLN A 478 36.81 2.03 -3.07
CA GLN A 478 37.48 0.83 -3.58
C GLN A 478 37.11 -0.38 -2.73
N TYR A 479 37.03 -1.56 -3.36
CA TYR A 479 36.72 -2.83 -2.68
C TYR A 479 35.39 -2.80 -1.91
N ASN A 480 34.32 -2.30 -2.54
CA ASN A 480 32.99 -2.19 -1.93
C ASN A 480 32.38 -3.56 -1.56
N ASP A 481 32.98 -4.63 -2.07
CA ASP A 481 32.68 -6.03 -1.80
C ASP A 481 33.71 -6.68 -0.84
N TRP A 482 34.47 -5.89 -0.07
CA TRP A 482 35.53 -6.40 0.83
C TRP A 482 35.04 -7.48 1.80
N ASP A 483 33.77 -7.42 2.22
CA ASP A 483 33.13 -8.32 3.18
C ASP A 483 32.46 -9.54 2.53
N SER A 484 31.99 -9.39 1.28
CA SER A 484 31.20 -10.40 0.57
C SER A 484 32.04 -11.24 -0.39
N ASN A 485 33.13 -10.69 -0.92
CA ASN A 485 33.98 -11.38 -1.86
C ASN A 485 34.92 -12.37 -1.16
N THR A 486 34.65 -13.66 -1.37
CA THR A 486 35.42 -14.75 -0.74
C THR A 486 36.90 -14.78 -1.12
N ALA A 487 37.32 -14.16 -2.23
CA ALA A 487 38.74 -14.05 -2.59
C ALA A 487 39.52 -13.10 -1.67
N TYR A 488 38.83 -12.21 -0.96
CA TYR A 488 39.42 -11.28 0.00
C TYR A 488 39.34 -11.79 1.44
N ARG A 489 38.83 -13.01 1.65
CA ARG A 489 38.58 -13.58 2.97
C ARG A 489 39.42 -14.83 3.24
N VAL A 490 40.07 -14.87 4.39
CA VAL A 490 40.81 -16.04 4.88
C VAL A 490 39.93 -16.83 5.84
N ASN A 491 39.23 -17.83 5.31
CA ASN A 491 38.18 -18.56 6.06
C ASN A 491 38.67 -19.28 7.32
N SER A 492 39.97 -19.60 7.45
CA SER A 492 40.51 -20.21 8.68
C SER A 492 40.47 -19.28 9.90
N TYR A 493 40.26 -17.98 9.68
CA TYR A 493 40.11 -16.97 10.73
C TYR A 493 38.66 -16.60 11.01
N ILE A 494 37.70 -17.20 10.29
CA ILE A 494 36.28 -16.91 10.44
C ILE A 494 35.65 -17.91 11.41
N PHE A 495 34.82 -17.41 12.32
CA PHE A 495 34.12 -18.26 13.26
C PHE A 495 33.14 -19.21 12.53
N ASN A 496 33.20 -20.48 12.90
CA ASN A 496 32.21 -21.50 12.57
C ASN A 496 31.94 -22.34 13.81
N HIS A 497 30.72 -22.86 13.92
CA HIS A 497 30.28 -23.72 15.03
C HIS A 497 29.95 -25.11 14.52
#